data_AF-A0A7C5JMX3-F1
#
_entry.id   AF-A0A7C5JMX3-F1
#
_cell.length_a   1.000
_cell.length_b   1.000
_cell.length_c   1.000
_cell.angle_alpha   90.00
_cell.angle_beta   90.00
_cell.angle_gamma   90.00
#
_symmetry.space_group_name_H-M   'P 1'
#
loop_
_entity.id
_entity.type
_entity.pdbx_description
1 polymer ?
#
loop_
_entity_poly.entity_id
_entity_poly.type
_entity_poly.pdbx_seq_one_letter_code
_entity_poly.pdbx_strand_id
1 'polypeptide(L)'
;KWNVVLPCGGVKLGFKLRPDGRPAYTWNLETDSQRIIDEIKTISSSVNTNEIYIAGFSAGAKMAYNLGFSYPEIFSGIIAFSGGITQLPSDEKRKEAVKRLPVFIVHGENDNIAQFAAGQRSYEVLKKLGFKVQLKAFKGGHAIPKDYVEILKNAIEWMRTQKNSSG
;
A
#
# COMPACT_ATOMS: atom_id res chain seq x y z
N LYS A 1 0.85 -20.27 3.39
CA LYS A 1 1.74 -19.44 2.55
C LYS A 1 0.96 -18.17 2.19
N TRP A 2 1.50 -16.98 2.48
CA TRP A 2 0.88 -15.69 2.14
C TRP A 2 1.43 -15.18 0.81
N ASN A 3 0.67 -14.34 0.11
CA ASN A 3 1.10 -13.70 -1.13
C ASN A 3 1.23 -12.20 -0.89
N VAL A 4 2.42 -11.65 -1.05
CA VAL A 4 2.65 -10.20 -0.98
C VAL A 4 3.00 -9.71 -2.37
N VAL A 5 2.19 -8.80 -2.89
CA VAL A 5 2.46 -8.07 -4.13
C VAL A 5 3.18 -6.78 -3.76
N LEU A 6 4.39 -6.59 -4.31
CA LEU A 6 5.19 -5.39 -4.09
C LEU A 6 5.21 -4.51 -5.35
N PRO A 7 4.34 -3.49 -5.49
CA PRO A 7 4.62 -2.36 -6.38
C PRO A 7 5.92 -1.66 -5.94
N CYS A 8 7.05 -2.10 -6.49
CA CYS A 8 8.33 -1.42 -6.37
C CYS A 8 8.22 -0.06 -7.05
N GLY A 9 8.63 1.01 -6.36
CA GLY A 9 8.56 2.38 -6.90
C GLY A 9 9.21 2.47 -8.29
N GLY A 10 8.50 3.09 -9.23
CA GLY A 10 9.03 3.45 -10.54
C GLY A 10 9.43 2.27 -11.42
N VAL A 11 8.47 1.52 -11.96
CA VAL A 11 8.77 0.70 -13.14
C VAL A 11 9.09 1.66 -14.30
N LYS A 12 10.23 1.48 -14.97
CA LYS A 12 10.58 2.18 -16.22
C LYS A 12 9.50 1.87 -17.26
N LEU A 13 8.46 2.70 -17.36
CA LEU A 13 7.42 2.55 -18.36
C LEU A 13 7.14 3.91 -18.99
N GLY A 14 7.89 4.20 -20.04
CA GLY A 14 7.70 5.37 -20.89
C GLY A 14 8.70 6.49 -20.61
N PHE A 15 9.32 6.98 -21.68
CA PHE A 15 10.33 8.02 -21.72
C PHE A 15 9.77 9.43 -21.41
N LYS A 16 9.10 9.64 -20.28
CA LYS A 16 8.88 11.02 -19.80
C LYS A 16 10.08 11.44 -18.98
N LEU A 17 10.87 12.36 -19.52
CA LEU A 17 11.87 13.07 -18.75
C LEU A 17 11.17 14.17 -17.95
N ARG A 18 11.60 14.37 -16.71
CA ARG A 18 11.29 15.58 -15.94
C ARG A 18 11.90 16.80 -16.68
N PRO A 19 11.47 18.03 -16.37
CA PRO A 19 12.10 19.24 -16.92
C PRO A 19 13.62 19.34 -16.70
N ASP A 20 14.15 18.60 -15.72
CA ASP A 20 15.58 18.50 -15.40
C ASP A 20 16.34 17.39 -16.18
N GLY A 21 15.68 16.73 -17.14
CA GLY A 21 16.28 15.69 -17.98
C GLY A 21 16.45 14.32 -17.31
N ARG A 22 15.99 14.13 -16.06
CA ARG A 22 16.01 12.82 -15.38
C ARG A 22 14.77 12.00 -15.73
N PRO A 23 14.84 10.65 -15.73
CA PRO A 23 13.66 9.80 -15.90
C PRO A 23 12.58 10.17 -14.87
N ALA A 24 11.36 10.45 -15.34
CA ALA A 24 10.20 10.56 -14.48
C ALA A 24 9.70 9.14 -14.17
N TYR A 25 9.95 8.70 -12.95
CA TYR A 25 9.38 7.45 -12.43
C TYR A 25 7.94 7.72 -11.99
N THR A 26 7.01 7.73 -12.95
CA THR A 26 5.60 7.99 -12.68
C THR A 26 4.76 6.76 -12.95
N TRP A 27 3.92 6.42 -11.99
CA TRP A 27 2.83 5.49 -12.24
C TRP A 27 1.71 6.20 -13.00
N ASN A 28 1.18 5.57 -14.03
CA ASN A 28 -0.17 5.87 -14.47
C ASN A 28 -1.11 5.03 -13.59
N LEU A 29 -1.73 5.68 -12.62
CA LEU A 29 -2.57 5.02 -11.61
C LEU A 29 -3.69 4.18 -12.21
N GLU A 30 -4.17 4.47 -13.41
CA GLU A 30 -5.24 3.70 -14.04
C GLU A 30 -4.65 2.48 -14.78
N THR A 31 -3.79 2.73 -15.78
CA THR A 31 -3.28 1.67 -16.66
C THR A 31 -2.37 0.70 -15.92
N ASP A 32 -1.53 1.18 -15.00
CA ASP A 32 -0.64 0.31 -14.23
C ASP A 32 -1.42 -0.50 -13.18
N SER A 33 -2.48 0.07 -12.60
CA SER A 33 -3.35 -0.68 -11.68
C SER A 33 -4.02 -1.83 -12.40
N GLN A 34 -4.60 -1.56 -13.59
CA GLN A 34 -5.26 -2.58 -14.38
C GLN A 34 -4.31 -3.73 -14.74
N ARG A 35 -3.09 -3.42 -15.19
CA ARG A 35 -2.08 -4.45 -15.48
C ARG A 35 -1.72 -5.29 -14.25
N ILE A 36 -1.55 -4.66 -13.08
CA ILE A 36 -1.23 -5.39 -11.84
C ILE A 36 -2.39 -6.34 -11.47
N ILE A 37 -3.64 -5.88 -11.61
CA ILE A 37 -4.81 -6.72 -11.35
C ILE A 37 -4.90 -7.89 -12.34
N ASP A 38 -4.64 -7.64 -13.62
CA ASP A 38 -4.69 -8.70 -14.63
C ASP A 38 -3.60 -9.76 -14.38
N GLU A 39 -2.39 -9.35 -14.00
CA GLU A 39 -1.32 -10.29 -13.60
C GLU A 39 -1.68 -11.06 -12.32
N ILE A 40 -2.32 -10.43 -11.33
CA ILE A 40 -2.81 -11.15 -10.14
C ILE A 40 -3.85 -12.22 -10.56
N LYS A 41 -4.72 -11.91 -11.51
CA LYS A 41 -5.72 -12.85 -12.03
C LYS A 41 -5.07 -14.00 -12.79
N THR A 42 -4.03 -13.77 -13.58
CA THR A 42 -3.33 -14.86 -14.32
C THR A 42 -2.72 -15.89 -13.39
N ILE A 43 -2.17 -15.46 -12.25
CA ILE A 43 -1.56 -16.35 -11.25
C ILE A 43 -2.56 -16.85 -10.19
N SER A 44 -3.79 -16.32 -10.16
CA SER A 44 -4.78 -16.57 -9.09
C SER A 44 -5.16 -18.04 -8.92
N SER A 45 -5.10 -18.84 -9.98
CA SER A 45 -5.34 -20.29 -9.94
C SER A 45 -4.25 -21.07 -9.20
N SER A 46 -3.07 -20.45 -9.04
CA SER A 46 -1.86 -21.06 -8.47
C SER A 46 -1.50 -20.50 -7.09
N VAL A 47 -2.26 -19.53 -6.57
CA VAL A 47 -1.99 -18.87 -5.29
C VAL A 47 -3.25 -18.79 -4.42
N ASN A 48 -3.08 -18.80 -3.10
CA ASN A 48 -4.21 -18.56 -2.19
C ASN A 48 -4.70 -17.11 -2.31
N THR A 49 -5.82 -16.91 -3.00
CA THR A 49 -6.43 -15.59 -3.23
C THR A 49 -7.04 -14.98 -1.98
N ASN A 50 -7.27 -15.77 -0.92
CA ASN A 50 -7.80 -15.28 0.35
C ASN A 50 -6.76 -14.53 1.22
N GLU A 51 -5.48 -14.55 0.83
CA GLU A 51 -4.37 -13.93 1.58
C GLU A 51 -3.41 -13.15 0.65
N ILE A 52 -3.96 -12.30 -0.21
CA ILE A 52 -3.19 -11.38 -1.04
C ILE A 52 -3.03 -10.05 -0.31
N TYR A 53 -1.81 -9.67 0.05
CA TYR A 53 -1.48 -8.37 0.64
C TYR A 53 -0.76 -7.51 -0.39
N ILE A 54 -1.03 -6.21 -0.41
CA ILE A 54 -0.31 -5.28 -1.28
C ILE A 54 0.58 -4.36 -0.47
N ALA A 55 1.83 -4.24 -0.88
CA ALA A 55 2.83 -3.49 -0.15
C ALA A 55 3.66 -2.59 -1.07
N GLY A 56 4.02 -1.38 -0.67
CA GLY A 56 4.80 -0.50 -1.57
C GLY A 56 5.61 0.56 -0.83
N PHE A 57 6.64 1.07 -1.50
CA PHE A 57 7.52 2.12 -0.97
C PHE A 57 7.40 3.42 -1.79
N SER A 58 7.28 4.56 -1.11
CA SER A 58 7.24 5.89 -1.75
C SER A 58 6.12 6.00 -2.80
N ALA A 59 6.45 6.18 -4.09
CA ALA A 59 5.47 6.13 -5.17
C ALA A 59 4.73 4.77 -5.24
N GLY A 60 5.39 3.67 -4.90
CA GLY A 60 4.78 2.35 -4.78
C GLY A 60 3.79 2.26 -3.62
N ALA A 61 3.99 3.00 -2.53
CA ALA A 61 3.02 3.06 -1.43
C ALA A 61 1.73 3.75 -1.88
N LYS A 62 1.83 4.83 -2.67
CA LYS A 62 0.67 5.49 -3.30
C LYS A 62 -0.10 4.51 -4.20
N MET A 63 0.63 3.71 -4.98
CA MET A 63 0.03 2.66 -5.80
C MET A 63 -0.65 1.57 -4.96
N ALA A 64 -0.03 1.12 -3.87
CA ALA A 64 -0.62 0.14 -2.96
C ALA A 64 -1.95 0.64 -2.35
N TYR A 65 -2.02 1.92 -1.94
CA TYR A 65 -3.26 2.55 -1.53
C TYR A 65 -4.31 2.55 -2.64
N ASN A 66 -3.93 3.02 -3.83
CA ASN A 66 -4.83 3.13 -4.96
C ASN A 66 -5.44 1.78 -5.36
N LEU A 67 -4.61 0.75 -5.47
CA LEU A 67 -5.04 -0.62 -5.79
C LEU A 67 -5.94 -1.19 -4.70
N GLY A 68 -5.56 -1.02 -3.43
CA GLY A 68 -6.38 -1.47 -2.31
C GLY A 68 -7.76 -0.82 -2.30
N PHE A 69 -7.84 0.50 -2.50
CA PHE A 69 -9.11 1.23 -2.48
C PHE A 69 -10.00 0.97 -3.69
N SER A 70 -9.41 0.74 -4.86
CA SER A 70 -10.16 0.47 -6.10
C SER A 70 -10.63 -0.97 -6.19
N TYR A 71 -9.86 -1.93 -5.64
CA TYR A 71 -10.14 -3.36 -5.71
C TYR A 71 -10.12 -4.02 -4.31
N PRO A 72 -10.93 -3.54 -3.35
CA PRO A 72 -10.95 -4.06 -1.99
C PRO A 72 -11.36 -5.52 -1.89
N GLU A 73 -12.01 -6.06 -2.93
CA GLU A 73 -12.38 -7.47 -3.04
C GLU A 73 -11.17 -8.41 -3.23
N ILE A 74 -10.08 -7.92 -3.82
CA ILE A 74 -8.89 -8.71 -4.16
C ILE A 74 -7.91 -8.79 -2.99
N PHE A 75 -7.76 -7.70 -2.24
CA PHE A 75 -6.72 -7.57 -1.23
C PHE A 75 -7.21 -7.88 0.18
N SER A 76 -6.28 -8.34 1.00
CA SER A 76 -6.44 -8.67 2.42
C SER A 76 -5.85 -7.64 3.37
N GLY A 77 -5.15 -6.64 2.82
CA GLY A 77 -4.57 -5.54 3.57
C GLY A 77 -3.54 -4.77 2.75
N ILE A 78 -3.22 -3.56 3.21
CA ILE A 78 -2.31 -2.61 2.55
C ILE A 78 -1.14 -2.34 3.49
N ILE A 79 0.10 -2.46 2.99
CA ILE A 79 1.32 -2.12 3.74
C ILE A 79 2.06 -0.99 3.02
N ALA A 80 2.13 0.19 3.62
CA ALA A 80 2.68 1.38 2.98
C ALA A 80 3.98 1.82 3.67
N PHE A 81 5.10 1.76 2.95
CA PHE A 81 6.40 2.26 3.41
C PHE A 81 6.66 3.67 2.88
N SER A 82 6.89 4.63 3.78
CA SER A 82 7.37 5.99 3.48
C SER A 82 6.60 6.66 2.35
N GLY A 83 5.28 6.72 2.48
CA GLY A 83 4.36 7.27 1.49
C GLY A 83 3.10 7.83 2.13
N GLY A 84 2.04 8.02 1.34
CA GLY A 84 0.77 8.50 1.87
C GLY A 84 -0.35 8.35 0.86
N ILE A 85 -1.59 8.44 1.36
CA ILE A 85 -2.78 8.43 0.50
C ILE A 85 -2.79 9.67 -0.40
N THR A 86 -3.15 9.49 -1.66
CA THR A 86 -3.39 10.58 -2.61
C THR A 86 -4.84 10.71 -3.01
N GLN A 87 -5.62 9.63 -2.82
CA GLN A 87 -7.04 9.55 -3.13
C GLN A 87 -7.70 8.67 -2.07
N LEU A 88 -8.99 8.92 -1.83
CA LEU A 88 -9.83 8.09 -0.98
C LEU A 88 -10.67 7.14 -1.84
N PRO A 89 -11.08 5.98 -1.32
CA PRO A 89 -12.04 5.14 -2.02
C PRO A 89 -13.33 5.92 -2.30
N SER A 90 -13.99 5.62 -3.42
CA SER A 90 -15.34 6.08 -3.68
C SER A 90 -16.28 5.64 -2.57
N ASP A 91 -17.39 6.34 -2.38
CA ASP A 91 -18.37 6.02 -1.34
C ASP A 91 -18.88 4.57 -1.41
N GLU A 92 -19.04 4.05 -2.62
CA GLU A 92 -19.42 2.66 -2.89
C GLU A 92 -18.34 1.68 -2.41
N LYS A 93 -17.09 1.87 -2.83
CA LYS A 93 -15.97 1.00 -2.47
C LYS A 93 -15.54 1.15 -1.01
N ARG A 94 -15.79 2.31 -0.39
CA ARG A 94 -15.37 2.62 0.99
C ARG A 94 -15.94 1.64 2.00
N LYS A 95 -17.23 1.29 1.91
CA LYS A 95 -17.87 0.36 2.85
C LYS A 95 -17.19 -1.00 2.86
N GLU A 96 -16.87 -1.51 1.67
CA GLU A 96 -16.17 -2.77 1.51
C GLU A 96 -14.72 -2.67 2.00
N ALA A 97 -14.02 -1.62 1.59
CA ALA A 97 -12.62 -1.37 1.96
C ALA A 97 -12.44 -1.28 3.48
N VAL A 98 -13.29 -0.52 4.17
CA VAL A 98 -13.26 -0.37 5.64
C VAL A 98 -13.43 -1.71 6.35
N LYS A 99 -14.30 -2.59 5.83
CA LYS A 99 -14.55 -3.91 6.41
C LYS A 99 -13.40 -4.88 6.16
N ARG A 100 -12.81 -4.86 4.96
CA ARG A 100 -11.87 -5.89 4.49
C ARG A 100 -10.40 -5.55 4.63
N LEU A 101 -10.04 -4.26 4.56
CA LEU A 101 -8.66 -3.81 4.38
C LEU A 101 -8.10 -3.17 5.64
N PRO A 102 -7.45 -3.94 6.52
CA PRO A 102 -6.54 -3.35 7.48
C PRO A 102 -5.34 -2.69 6.74
N VAL A 103 -4.88 -1.56 7.27
CA VAL A 103 -3.80 -0.75 6.69
C VAL A 103 -2.66 -0.64 7.68
N PHE A 104 -1.44 -0.98 7.26
CA PHE A 104 -0.24 -0.89 8.07
C PHE A 104 0.75 0.08 7.43
N ILE A 105 1.02 1.19 8.10
CA ILE A 105 1.88 2.26 7.62
C ILE A 105 3.22 2.14 8.33
N VAL A 106 4.31 2.19 7.57
CA VAL A 106 5.69 2.17 8.07
C VAL A 106 6.37 3.44 7.57
N HIS A 107 6.90 4.28 8.44
CA HIS A 107 7.39 5.59 8.00
C HIS A 107 8.61 6.05 8.81
N GLY A 108 9.62 6.58 8.12
CA GLY A 108 10.82 7.11 8.76
C GLY A 108 10.55 8.45 9.43
N GLU A 109 10.94 8.60 10.69
CA GLU A 109 10.74 9.84 11.47
C GLU A 109 11.47 11.04 10.85
N ASN A 110 12.60 10.79 10.18
CA ASN A 110 13.45 11.79 9.53
C ASN A 110 13.27 11.81 8.01
N ASP A 111 12.18 11.25 7.48
CA ASP A 111 11.90 11.29 6.04
C ASP A 111 11.61 12.73 5.62
N ASN A 112 12.49 13.29 4.78
CA ASN A 112 12.36 14.64 4.23
C ASN A 112 11.88 14.65 2.76
N ILE A 113 11.72 13.49 2.13
CA ILE A 113 11.24 13.35 0.74
C ILE A 113 9.73 13.13 0.76
N ALA A 114 9.28 12.05 1.39
CA ALA A 114 7.89 11.80 1.71
C ALA A 114 7.72 12.13 3.18
N GLN A 115 7.68 13.43 3.52
CA GLN A 115 7.63 13.93 4.89
C GLN A 115 6.85 13.02 5.85
N PHE A 116 7.38 12.72 7.04
CA PHE A 116 6.70 11.86 8.04
C PHE A 116 5.23 12.26 8.30
N ALA A 117 4.94 13.57 8.24
CA ALA A 117 3.60 14.12 8.32
C ALA A 117 2.61 13.57 7.27
N ALA A 118 3.07 13.07 6.11
CA ALA A 118 2.23 12.39 5.12
C ALA A 118 1.72 11.03 5.64
N GLY A 119 2.58 10.26 6.31
CA GLY A 119 2.20 9.01 6.96
C GLY A 119 1.24 9.25 8.13
N GLN A 120 1.53 10.25 8.96
CA GLN A 120 0.64 10.66 10.06
C GLN A 120 -0.73 11.11 9.55
N ARG A 121 -0.78 11.97 8.52
CA ARG A 121 -2.06 12.39 7.91
C ARG A 121 -2.84 11.20 7.34
N SER A 122 -2.16 10.27 6.68
CA SER A 122 -2.80 9.06 6.15
C SER A 122 -3.41 8.22 7.27
N TYR A 123 -2.68 8.02 8.37
CA TYR A 123 -3.18 7.34 9.56
C TYR A 123 -4.45 8.01 10.11
N GLU A 124 -4.41 9.31 10.35
CA GLU A 124 -5.53 10.06 10.92
C GLU A 124 -6.77 10.04 10.02
N VAL A 125 -6.59 10.24 8.72
CA VAL A 125 -7.72 10.22 7.76
C VAL A 125 -8.34 8.83 7.68
N LEU A 126 -7.53 7.77 7.55
CA LEU A 126 -8.05 6.41 7.44
C LEU A 126 -8.75 5.96 8.72
N LYS A 127 -8.19 6.31 9.89
CA LYS A 127 -8.82 6.07 11.18
C LYS A 127 -10.18 6.75 11.28
N LYS A 128 -10.29 8.01 10.87
CA LYS A 128 -11.57 8.76 10.84
C LYS A 128 -12.59 8.15 9.89
N LEU A 129 -12.14 7.55 8.80
CA LEU A 129 -13.00 6.84 7.85
C LEU A 129 -13.39 5.42 8.31
N GLY A 130 -12.94 4.99 9.49
CA GLY A 130 -13.29 3.71 10.09
C GLY A 130 -12.35 2.54 9.72
N PHE A 131 -11.28 2.78 8.97
CA PHE A 131 -10.30 1.74 8.67
C PHE A 131 -9.58 1.28 9.93
N LYS A 132 -9.31 -0.03 9.99
CA LYS A 132 -8.35 -0.60 10.95
C LYS A 132 -6.96 -0.23 10.47
N VAL A 133 -6.33 0.75 11.10
CA VAL A 133 -5.04 1.30 10.66
C VAL A 133 -4.02 1.32 11.79
N GLN A 134 -2.78 0.95 11.47
CA GLN A 134 -1.63 1.05 12.37
C GLN A 134 -0.52 1.86 11.69
N LEU A 135 0.16 2.70 12.47
CA LEU A 135 1.36 3.42 12.05
C LEU A 135 2.54 2.97 12.90
N LYS A 136 3.59 2.47 12.25
CA LYS A 136 4.89 2.15 12.82
C LYS A 136 5.91 3.16 12.32
N ALA A 137 6.33 4.06 13.20
CA ALA A 137 7.47 4.92 12.95
C ALA A 137 8.80 4.14 13.14
N PHE A 138 9.84 4.53 12.42
CA PHE A 138 11.20 4.02 12.66
C PHE A 138 12.23 5.14 12.59
N LYS A 139 13.34 4.96 13.32
CA LYS A 139 14.49 5.87 13.27
C LYS A 139 15.16 5.75 11.91
N GLY A 140 14.95 6.73 11.05
CA GLY A 140 15.51 6.76 9.69
C GLY A 140 14.81 7.77 8.78
N GLY A 141 15.31 7.91 7.56
CA GLY A 141 14.77 8.82 6.55
C GLY A 141 13.88 8.12 5.52
N HIS A 142 13.95 8.59 4.27
CA HIS A 142 13.23 8.01 3.13
C HIS A 142 13.82 6.65 2.71
N ALA A 143 13.53 5.60 3.47
CA ALA A 143 14.08 4.26 3.24
C ALA A 143 13.09 3.15 3.63
N ILE A 144 13.42 1.93 3.23
CA ILE A 144 12.84 0.70 3.78
C ILE A 144 13.73 0.27 4.96
N PRO A 145 13.17 0.04 6.17
CA PRO A 145 13.95 -0.41 7.33
C PRO A 145 14.70 -1.72 7.06
N LYS A 146 15.86 -1.92 7.69
CA LYS A 146 16.64 -3.17 7.51
C LYS A 146 15.88 -4.42 7.97
N ASP A 147 15.02 -4.26 8.96
CA ASP A 147 14.14 -5.29 9.54
C ASP A 147 12.80 -5.41 8.79
N TYR A 148 12.68 -4.92 7.54
CA TYR A 148 11.40 -4.92 6.83
C TYR A 148 10.74 -6.29 6.69
N VAL A 149 11.49 -7.39 6.63
CA VAL A 149 10.93 -8.75 6.58
C VAL A 149 10.17 -9.06 7.88
N GLU A 150 10.74 -8.70 9.03
CA GLU A 150 10.10 -8.83 10.34
C GLU A 150 8.85 -7.94 10.41
N ILE A 151 8.97 -6.69 9.92
CA ILE A 151 7.86 -5.75 9.87
C ILE A 151 6.71 -6.28 9.01
N LEU A 152 7.01 -6.86 7.84
CA LEU A 152 6.00 -7.45 6.96
C LEU A 152 5.28 -8.63 7.64
N LYS A 153 6.02 -9.51 8.33
CA LYS A 153 5.43 -10.62 9.10
C LYS A 153 4.49 -10.09 10.19
N ASN A 154 4.97 -9.16 11.01
CA ASN A 154 4.19 -8.55 12.09
C ASN A 154 2.95 -7.82 11.56
N ALA A 155 3.08 -7.11 10.44
CA ALA A 155 1.95 -6.45 9.78
C ALA A 155 0.90 -7.48 9.34
N ILE A 156 1.29 -8.55 8.66
CA ILE A 156 0.38 -9.60 8.19
C ILE A 156 -0.31 -10.30 9.37
N GLU A 157 0.43 -10.61 10.43
CA GLU A 157 -0.13 -11.22 11.65
C GLU A 157 -1.15 -10.31 12.32
N TRP A 158 -0.82 -9.03 12.49
CA TRP A 158 -1.77 -8.03 12.99
C TRP A 158 -3.00 -7.91 12.10
N MET A 159 -2.83 -7.89 10.76
CA MET A 159 -3.96 -7.82 9.81
C MET A 159 -4.88 -9.02 9.93
N ARG A 160 -4.37 -10.21 10.24
CA ARG A 160 -5.19 -11.42 10.46
C ARG A 160 -6.04 -11.32 11.71
N THR A 161 -5.52 -10.75 12.80
CA THR A 161 -6.34 -10.55 14.02
C THR A 161 -7.48 -9.59 13.76
N GLN A 162 -7.29 -8.61 12.89
CA GLN A 162 -8.33 -7.67 12.49
C GLN A 162 -9.51 -8.34 11.77
N LYS A 163 -9.29 -9.43 11.02
CA LYS A 163 -10.36 -10.16 10.33
C LYS A 163 -11.21 -10.97 11.30
N ASN A 164 -10.60 -11.56 12.33
CA ASN A 164 -11.27 -12.42 13.30
C ASN A 164 -12.12 -11.66 14.34
N SER A 165 -11.93 -10.35 14.49
CA SER A 165 -12.74 -9.51 15.40
C SER A 165 -14.05 -9.01 14.80
N SER A 166 -14.43 -9.49 13.61
CA SER A 166 -15.66 -9.08 12.90
C SER A 166 -16.76 -10.16 12.93
N GLY A 167 -16.63 -11.14 13.84
CA GLY A 167 -17.60 -12.22 14.08
C GLY A 167 -18.59 -11.87 15.17
#